data_AF-A0A8J8ACC8-F1
#
_entry.id   AF-A0A8J8ACC8-F1
#
_cell.length_a   1.000
_cell.length_b   1.000
_cell.length_c   1.000
_cell.angle_alpha   90.00
_cell.angle_beta   90.00
_cell.angle_gamma   90.00
#
_symmetry.space_group_name_H-M   'P 1'
#
loop_
_entity.id
_entity.type
_entity.pdbx_description
1 polymer ?
#
loop_
_entity_poly.entity_id
_entity_poly.type
_entity_poly.pdbx_seq_one_letter_code
_entity_poly.pdbx_strand_id
1 'polypeptide(L)'
;MDRGEKAAVLLLVCLVLLPFLDNLVAYLYLSKYPELPYTPTASIEYNSYFPKVYGILEAERKGEIVNWSRHSFLVKTDEGLNLPVYYDYRPDLLRLIGERERSLNKTLAEIRKRKGTWDGKSLHQELMAMAWNEREIEKYRERLNYSNVYIFPTGPFWFVVLVQLPVLTVSGIILMRRAWKGRNLNSVIKLLALMFLLLGGYYYVLTGFPFTGHEPPSDGFLETIKVSEKPFNITRCQETWIIKASPAVKKILLEEGERGFVVNAIRPSSSVTSLELWVDESERGRLFARLNETTGVLVERRECTDEKMMETLDREKELALELLKGDYITEGDHRTFLDYVEEERKNVLSLKFAADCSIWIYFYR
;
A
#
# COMPACT_ATOMS: atom_id res chain seq x y z
N MET A 1 38.32 -20.11 31.56
CA MET A 1 37.82 -19.06 30.66
C MET A 1 38.06 -17.74 31.35
N ASP A 2 38.94 -16.92 30.79
CA ASP A 2 39.41 -15.69 31.43
C ASP A 2 38.32 -14.59 31.41
N ARG A 3 38.41 -13.54 32.25
CA ARG A 3 37.37 -12.48 32.33
C ARG A 3 37.08 -11.83 30.96
N GLY A 4 38.14 -11.58 30.17
CA GLY A 4 38.01 -11.02 28.82
C GLY A 4 37.28 -11.93 27.84
N GLU A 5 37.45 -13.25 27.95
CA GLU A 5 36.74 -14.22 27.10
C GLU A 5 35.25 -14.30 27.45
N LYS A 6 34.89 -14.20 28.74
CA LYS A 6 33.49 -14.13 29.17
C LYS A 6 32.80 -12.88 28.67
N ALA A 7 33.46 -11.73 28.78
CA ALA A 7 32.93 -10.47 28.29
C ALA A 7 32.70 -10.51 26.77
N ALA A 8 33.65 -11.05 26.00
CA ALA A 8 33.52 -11.11 24.55
C ALA A 8 32.45 -12.11 24.07
N VAL A 9 32.31 -13.27 24.74
CA VAL A 9 31.21 -14.21 24.45
C VAL A 9 29.86 -13.58 24.80
N LEU A 10 29.75 -12.87 25.93
CA LEU A 10 28.53 -12.16 26.30
C LEU A 10 28.17 -11.10 25.25
N LEU A 11 29.15 -10.31 24.80
CA LEU A 11 28.97 -9.29 23.77
C LEU A 11 28.50 -9.89 22.44
N LEU A 12 29.07 -11.04 22.05
CA LEU A 12 28.66 -11.80 20.89
C LEU A 12 27.22 -12.32 20.99
N VAL A 13 26.87 -12.87 22.16
CA VAL A 13 25.50 -13.34 22.43
C VAL A 13 24.52 -12.18 22.40
N CYS A 14 24.87 -11.02 22.97
CA CYS A 14 24.03 -9.82 22.93
C CYS A 14 23.86 -9.27 21.50
N LEU A 15 24.95 -9.17 20.73
CA LEU A 15 24.91 -8.69 19.34
C LEU A 15 24.04 -9.58 18.45
N VAL A 16 23.89 -10.86 18.78
CA VAL A 16 23.07 -11.80 18.01
C VAL A 16 21.65 -11.85 18.55
N LEU A 17 21.45 -12.07 19.85
CA LEU A 17 20.11 -12.26 20.41
C LEU A 17 19.27 -10.97 20.43
N LEU A 18 19.89 -9.80 20.60
CA LEU A 18 19.13 -8.55 20.68
C LEU A 18 18.37 -8.22 19.38
N PRO A 19 18.96 -8.32 18.17
CA PRO A 19 18.22 -8.19 16.91
C PRO A 19 17.05 -9.16 16.74
N PHE A 20 17.20 -10.41 17.21
CA PHE A 20 16.11 -11.39 17.18
C PHE A 20 14.97 -11.01 18.12
N LEU A 21 15.30 -10.64 19.36
CA LEU A 21 14.32 -10.20 20.35
C LEU A 21 13.60 -8.93 19.89
N ASP A 22 14.33 -7.96 19.33
CA ASP A 22 13.75 -6.76 18.73
C ASP A 22 12.79 -7.08 17.59
N ASN A 23 13.16 -7.96 16.65
CA ASN A 23 12.26 -8.41 15.58
C ASN A 23 11.00 -9.09 16.12
N LEU A 24 11.16 -10.02 17.06
CA LEU A 24 10.05 -10.76 17.64
C LEU A 24 9.09 -9.83 18.37
N VAL A 25 9.62 -8.93 19.21
CA VAL A 25 8.83 -7.95 19.95
C VAL A 25 8.15 -7.00 18.96
N ALA A 26 8.86 -6.46 17.98
CA ALA A 26 8.28 -5.59 16.95
C ALA A 26 7.12 -6.27 16.20
N TYR A 27 7.30 -7.54 15.80
CA TYR A 27 6.23 -8.31 15.14
C TYR A 27 5.01 -8.51 16.06
N LEU A 28 5.22 -8.90 17.31
CA LEU A 28 4.13 -9.07 18.29
C LEU A 28 3.41 -7.76 18.63
N TYR A 29 4.09 -6.62 18.52
CA TYR A 29 3.45 -5.31 18.65
C TYR A 29 2.65 -4.96 17.40
N LEU A 30 3.24 -5.09 16.22
CA LEU A 30 2.61 -4.73 14.96
C LEU A 30 1.44 -5.65 14.60
N SER A 31 1.44 -6.91 15.02
CA SER A 31 0.33 -7.86 14.79
C SER A 31 -0.99 -7.46 15.45
N LYS A 32 -0.99 -6.43 16.31
CA LYS A 32 -2.20 -5.80 16.85
C LYS A 32 -2.90 -4.88 15.83
N TYR A 33 -2.20 -4.46 14.80
CA TYR A 33 -2.68 -3.56 13.76
C TYR A 33 -2.98 -4.34 12.46
N PRO A 34 -3.87 -3.82 11.60
CA PRO A 34 -4.16 -4.44 10.31
C PRO A 34 -2.88 -4.61 9.47
N GLU A 35 -2.63 -5.82 8.99
CA GLU A 35 -1.56 -6.11 8.03
C GLU A 35 -2.04 -5.81 6.61
N LEU A 36 -1.26 -5.04 5.87
CA LEU A 36 -1.48 -4.72 4.46
C LEU A 36 -0.48 -5.48 3.57
N PRO A 37 -0.94 -5.95 2.41
CA PRO A 37 -0.11 -6.67 1.44
C PRO A 37 0.82 -5.75 0.64
N TYR A 38 0.67 -4.43 0.78
CA TYR A 38 1.47 -3.40 0.10
C TYR A 38 1.92 -2.33 1.09
N THR A 39 2.90 -1.53 0.69
CA THR A 39 3.35 -0.36 1.44
C THR A 39 2.49 0.85 1.08
N PRO A 40 1.67 1.38 1.99
CA PRO A 40 0.88 2.57 1.73
C PRO A 40 1.79 3.80 1.54
N THR A 41 1.34 4.71 0.69
CA THR A 41 2.06 5.95 0.39
C THR A 41 1.91 6.97 1.51
N ALA A 42 3.00 7.63 1.90
CA ALA A 42 3.02 8.65 2.95
C ALA A 42 3.73 9.92 2.50
N SER A 43 3.71 10.97 3.32
CA SER A 43 4.42 12.22 3.04
C SER A 43 5.88 12.19 3.46
N ILE A 44 6.24 11.43 4.49
CA ILE A 44 7.62 11.22 4.91
C ILE A 44 7.86 9.72 5.05
N GLU A 45 9.01 9.28 4.57
CA GLU A 45 9.52 7.94 4.75
C GLU A 45 10.71 7.98 5.73
N TYR A 46 10.62 7.22 6.81
CA TYR A 46 11.66 7.08 7.83
C TYR A 46 12.28 5.69 7.76
N ASN A 47 13.53 5.58 8.20
CA ASN A 47 14.20 4.31 8.43
C ASN A 47 14.25 3.97 9.91
N SER A 48 13.92 2.73 10.28
CA SER A 48 14.25 2.19 11.60
C SER A 48 15.59 1.47 11.55
N TYR A 49 16.69 2.20 11.77
CA TYR A 49 17.99 1.57 12.00
C TYR A 49 18.08 1.16 13.47
N PHE A 50 17.66 -0.08 13.77
CA PHE A 50 17.72 -0.80 15.05
C PHE A 50 17.88 0.03 16.36
N PRO A 51 16.99 -0.13 17.36
CA PRO A 51 15.94 -1.15 17.44
C PRO A 51 14.64 -0.75 16.74
N LYS A 52 13.97 -1.71 16.08
CA LYS A 52 12.65 -1.53 15.45
C LYS A 52 11.59 -1.16 16.47
N VAL A 53 11.69 -1.73 17.67
CA VAL A 53 10.82 -1.40 18.80
C VAL A 53 10.89 0.08 19.14
N TYR A 54 12.05 0.74 19.00
CA TYR A 54 12.11 2.19 19.21
C TYR A 54 11.31 2.95 18.15
N GLY A 55 11.32 2.51 16.89
CA GLY A 55 10.48 3.10 15.84
C GLY A 55 8.99 3.00 16.15
N ILE A 56 8.55 1.86 16.68
CA ILE A 56 7.17 1.64 17.11
C ILE A 56 6.81 2.55 18.29
N LEU A 57 7.67 2.59 19.32
CA LEU A 57 7.43 3.42 20.50
C LEU A 57 7.43 4.92 20.17
N GLU A 58 8.32 5.38 19.28
CA GLU A 58 8.33 6.77 18.83
C GLU A 58 7.08 7.11 18.01
N ALA A 59 6.62 6.17 17.17
CA ALA A 59 5.37 6.33 16.42
C ALA A 59 4.15 6.41 17.34
N GLU A 60 4.01 5.54 18.33
CA GLU A 60 2.92 5.58 19.32
C GLU A 60 3.00 6.82 20.23
N ARG A 61 4.21 7.34 20.47
CA ARG A 61 4.39 8.56 21.27
C ARG A 61 3.95 9.83 20.55
N LYS A 62 4.13 9.89 19.23
CA LYS A 62 3.88 11.08 18.41
C LYS A 62 2.68 10.96 17.46
N GLY A 63 2.02 9.82 17.43
CA GLY A 63 0.95 9.55 16.50
C GLY A 63 0.30 8.21 16.73
N GLU A 64 -0.40 7.74 15.71
CA GLU A 64 -1.14 6.49 15.73
C GLU A 64 -0.64 5.58 14.61
N ILE A 65 -0.30 4.33 14.95
CA ILE A 65 -0.02 3.31 13.94
C ILE A 65 -1.37 2.86 13.37
N VAL A 66 -1.56 3.04 12.07
CA VAL A 66 -2.84 2.77 11.40
C VAL A 66 -2.87 1.35 10.86
N ASN A 67 -1.76 0.93 10.28
CA ASN A 67 -1.57 -0.38 9.68
C ASN A 67 -0.07 -0.66 9.53
N TRP A 68 0.26 -1.90 9.20
CA TRP A 68 1.62 -2.29 8.88
C TRP A 68 1.65 -3.19 7.65
N SER A 69 2.80 -3.26 7.00
CA SER A 69 3.05 -4.14 5.88
C SER A 69 4.34 -4.91 6.12
N ARG A 70 4.66 -5.82 5.20
CA ARG A 70 5.94 -6.51 5.16
C ARG A 70 7.13 -5.60 5.45
N HIS A 71 7.14 -4.40 4.85
CA HIS A 71 8.33 -3.55 4.79
C HIS A 71 8.28 -2.35 5.72
N SER A 72 7.10 -1.92 6.14
CA SER A 72 6.94 -0.67 6.86
C SER A 72 5.65 -0.63 7.67
N PHE A 73 5.48 0.38 8.50
CA PHE A 73 4.19 0.68 9.12
C PHE A 73 3.81 2.14 8.91
N LEU A 74 2.51 2.36 8.69
CA LEU A 74 1.94 3.68 8.45
C LEU A 74 1.56 4.31 9.78
N VAL A 75 1.98 5.56 9.96
CA VAL A 75 1.74 6.36 11.16
C VAL A 75 0.98 7.60 10.75
N LYS A 76 -0.17 7.84 11.37
CA LYS A 76 -0.87 9.11 11.29
C LYS A 76 -0.29 10.05 12.35
N THR A 77 0.30 11.16 11.91
CA THR A 77 0.95 12.13 12.80
C THR A 77 1.07 13.48 12.13
N ASP A 78 0.88 14.55 12.91
CA ASP A 78 1.11 15.93 12.49
C ASP A 78 2.55 16.37 12.84
N GLU A 79 3.31 15.54 13.55
CA GLU A 79 4.67 15.80 14.00
C GLU A 79 5.71 14.94 13.26
N GLY A 80 6.92 15.46 13.12
CA GLY A 80 8.04 14.65 12.64
C GLY A 80 8.46 13.60 13.68
N LEU A 81 8.67 12.36 13.25
CA LEU A 81 9.21 11.30 14.12
C LEU A 81 10.70 11.55 14.38
N ASN A 82 11.19 11.26 15.59
CA ASN A 82 12.63 11.30 15.89
C ASN A 82 13.34 10.06 15.33
N LEU A 83 13.21 9.86 14.02
CA LEU A 83 13.79 8.78 13.24
C LEU A 83 14.56 9.37 12.05
N PRO A 84 15.59 8.67 11.54
CA PRO A 84 16.27 9.07 10.31
C PRO A 84 15.30 9.15 9.13
N VAL A 85 15.22 10.32 8.49
CA VAL A 85 14.44 10.51 7.27
C VAL A 85 15.14 9.81 6.12
N TYR A 86 14.43 8.91 5.45
CA TYR A 86 14.84 8.30 4.19
C TYR A 86 14.49 9.22 3.02
N TYR A 87 13.24 9.69 2.99
CA TYR A 87 12.75 10.60 1.97
C TYR A 87 11.63 11.49 2.53
N ASP A 88 11.57 12.75 2.09
CA ASP A 88 10.53 13.70 2.48
C ASP A 88 9.81 14.22 1.24
N TYR A 89 8.59 13.70 0.99
CA TYR A 89 7.73 14.11 -0.13
C TYR A 89 6.92 15.37 0.15
N ARG A 90 6.98 15.95 1.37
CA ARG A 90 6.18 17.14 1.70
C ARG A 90 6.44 18.31 0.76
N PRO A 91 7.69 18.64 0.34
CA PRO A 91 7.91 19.72 -0.61
C PRO A 91 7.22 19.49 -1.95
N ASP A 92 7.23 18.25 -2.46
CA ASP A 92 6.56 17.90 -3.71
C ASP A 92 5.03 17.95 -3.58
N LEU A 93 4.49 17.43 -2.47
CA LEU A 93 3.06 17.48 -2.20
C LEU A 93 2.57 18.93 -2.07
N LEU A 94 3.30 19.78 -1.35
CA LEU A 94 2.98 21.21 -1.21
C LEU A 94 3.10 21.94 -2.55
N ARG A 95 4.09 21.61 -3.38
CA ARG A 95 4.20 22.16 -4.74
C ARG A 95 3.00 21.76 -5.60
N LEU A 96 2.60 20.49 -5.57
CA LEU A 96 1.44 20.00 -6.30
C LEU A 96 0.15 20.68 -5.83
N ILE A 97 -0.05 20.83 -4.51
CA ILE A 97 -1.18 21.60 -3.95
C ILE A 97 -1.15 23.03 -4.49
N GLY A 98 -0.03 23.74 -4.42
CA GLY A 98 0.09 25.10 -4.93
C GLY A 98 -0.08 25.24 -6.45
N GLU A 99 0.26 24.20 -7.23
CA GLU A 99 -0.06 24.13 -8.67
C GLU A 99 -1.56 24.00 -8.92
N ARG A 100 -2.24 23.13 -8.15
CA ARG A 100 -3.69 22.93 -8.26
C ARG A 100 -4.48 24.16 -7.79
N GLU A 101 -4.06 24.80 -6.69
CA GLU A 101 -4.66 26.04 -6.19
C GLU A 101 -4.51 27.19 -7.19
N ARG A 102 -3.35 27.30 -7.86
CA ARG A 102 -3.17 28.27 -8.96
C ARG A 102 -4.06 27.97 -10.15
N SER A 103 -4.25 26.69 -10.49
CA SER A 103 -5.18 26.28 -11.54
C SER A 103 -6.62 26.66 -11.19
N LEU A 104 -7.05 26.44 -9.95
CA LEU A 104 -8.37 26.85 -9.45
C LEU A 104 -8.58 28.35 -9.59
N ASN A 105 -7.62 29.16 -9.12
CA ASN A 105 -7.71 30.62 -9.22
C ASN A 105 -7.76 31.11 -10.67
N LYS A 106 -7.04 30.44 -11.59
CA LYS A 106 -7.09 30.75 -13.02
C LYS A 106 -8.47 30.44 -13.60
N THR A 107 -9.05 29.27 -13.29
CA THR A 107 -10.40 28.91 -13.73
C THR A 107 -11.44 29.88 -13.17
N LEU A 108 -11.37 30.23 -11.88
CA LEU A 108 -12.24 31.24 -11.26
C LEU A 108 -12.18 32.60 -11.96
N ALA A 109 -10.98 33.05 -12.34
CA ALA A 109 -10.80 34.30 -13.07
C ALA A 109 -11.43 34.26 -14.47
N GLU A 110 -11.32 33.13 -15.17
CA GLU A 110 -11.94 32.94 -16.49
C GLU A 110 -13.47 32.87 -16.40
N ILE A 111 -14.00 32.14 -15.41
CA ILE A 111 -15.44 32.11 -15.07
C ILE A 111 -15.98 33.54 -14.91
N ARG A 112 -15.31 34.35 -14.09
CA ARG A 112 -15.71 35.73 -13.85
C ARG A 112 -15.64 36.60 -15.11
N LYS A 113 -14.62 36.41 -15.94
CA LYS A 113 -14.41 37.21 -17.16
C LYS A 113 -15.52 37.00 -18.19
N ARG A 114 -16.09 35.78 -18.24
CA ARG A 114 -17.16 35.39 -19.17
C ARG A 114 -18.56 35.44 -18.53
N LYS A 115 -18.70 36.07 -17.37
CA LYS A 115 -19.98 36.20 -16.66
C LYS A 115 -21.10 36.71 -17.59
N GLY A 116 -22.23 36.02 -17.59
CA GLY A 116 -23.40 36.31 -18.43
C GLY A 116 -23.32 35.77 -19.85
N THR A 117 -22.25 35.07 -20.21
CA THR A 117 -22.03 34.52 -21.56
C THR A 117 -21.80 33.01 -21.56
N TRP A 118 -22.05 32.33 -20.45
CA TRP A 118 -21.79 30.89 -20.32
C TRP A 118 -22.92 30.09 -20.95
N ASP A 119 -22.57 29.19 -21.88
CA ASP A 119 -23.42 28.06 -22.21
C ASP A 119 -23.22 26.98 -21.13
N GLY A 120 -24.31 26.25 -20.81
CA GLY A 120 -24.31 25.27 -19.71
C GLY A 120 -23.21 24.22 -19.82
N LYS A 121 -22.88 23.79 -21.05
CA LYS A 121 -21.83 22.82 -21.33
C LYS A 121 -20.43 23.35 -21.05
N SER A 122 -20.10 24.55 -21.54
CA SER A 122 -18.79 25.16 -21.26
C SER A 122 -18.60 25.44 -19.76
N LEU A 123 -19.65 25.88 -19.06
CA LEU A 123 -19.59 26.08 -17.61
C LEU A 123 -19.38 24.74 -16.89
N HIS A 124 -20.09 23.69 -17.28
CA HIS A 124 -19.88 22.33 -16.77
C HIS A 124 -18.42 21.88 -16.89
N GLN A 125 -17.76 22.09 -18.04
CA GLN A 125 -16.35 21.71 -18.22
C GLN A 125 -15.40 22.42 -17.25
N GLU A 126 -15.62 23.71 -16.98
CA GLU A 126 -14.81 24.47 -16.01
C GLU A 126 -15.07 24.00 -14.58
N LEU A 127 -16.33 23.74 -14.22
CA LEU A 127 -16.70 23.26 -12.89
C LEU A 127 -16.19 21.84 -12.63
N MET A 128 -16.21 20.96 -13.64
CA MET A 128 -15.59 19.64 -13.57
C MET A 128 -14.09 19.75 -13.30
N ALA A 129 -13.40 20.66 -13.98
CA ALA A 129 -11.98 20.92 -13.75
C ALA A 129 -11.71 21.47 -12.34
N MET A 130 -12.61 22.31 -11.81
CA MET A 130 -12.54 22.78 -10.43
C MET A 130 -12.71 21.64 -9.43
N ALA A 131 -13.79 20.86 -9.54
CA ALA A 131 -14.07 19.72 -8.67
C ALA A 131 -12.91 18.71 -8.68
N TRP A 132 -12.30 18.45 -9.85
CA TRP A 132 -11.12 17.60 -9.96
C TRP A 132 -9.92 18.17 -9.19
N ASN A 133 -9.63 19.46 -9.34
CA ASN A 133 -8.53 20.10 -8.62
C ASN A 133 -8.76 20.12 -7.11
N GLU A 134 -9.99 20.37 -6.63
CA GLU A 134 -10.35 20.29 -5.21
C GLU A 134 -10.10 18.88 -4.65
N ARG A 135 -10.53 17.84 -5.36
CA ARG A 135 -10.34 16.44 -4.96
C ARG A 135 -8.86 16.06 -4.88
N GLU A 136 -8.04 16.49 -5.85
CA GLU A 136 -6.59 16.23 -5.83
C GLU A 136 -5.88 16.99 -4.71
N ILE A 137 -6.28 18.24 -4.43
CA ILE A 137 -5.76 19.00 -3.29
C ILE A 137 -6.06 18.27 -1.98
N GLU A 138 -7.30 17.83 -1.79
CA GLU A 138 -7.70 17.12 -0.57
C GLU A 138 -6.91 15.83 -0.39
N LYS A 139 -6.76 15.04 -1.46
CA LYS A 139 -5.94 13.83 -1.46
C LYS A 139 -4.48 14.09 -1.08
N TYR A 140 -3.88 15.15 -1.61
CA TYR A 140 -2.49 15.51 -1.25
C TYR A 140 -2.39 16.00 0.19
N ARG A 141 -3.37 16.78 0.67
CA ARG A 141 -3.43 17.26 2.06
C ARG A 141 -3.61 16.12 3.04
N GLU A 142 -4.49 15.17 2.75
CA GLU A 142 -4.66 13.97 3.56
C GLU A 142 -3.34 13.21 3.70
N ARG A 143 -2.60 13.03 2.59
CA ARG A 143 -1.31 12.34 2.59
C ARG A 143 -0.26 13.03 3.46
N LEU A 144 -0.33 14.36 3.66
CA LEU A 144 0.58 15.11 4.55
C LEU A 144 0.48 14.66 6.01
N ASN A 145 -0.65 14.09 6.44
CA ASN A 145 -0.87 13.63 7.81
C ASN A 145 -0.30 12.23 8.07
N TYR A 146 0.27 11.58 7.05
CA TYR A 146 0.80 10.23 7.16
C TYR A 146 2.30 10.20 6.95
N SER A 147 2.96 9.39 7.76
CA SER A 147 4.37 9.03 7.71
C SER A 147 4.50 7.51 7.61
N ASN A 148 5.50 7.04 6.89
CA ASN A 148 5.78 5.62 6.75
C ASN A 148 7.14 5.30 7.38
N VAL A 149 7.22 4.26 8.21
CA VAL A 149 8.47 3.85 8.87
C VAL A 149 8.88 2.49 8.35
N TYR A 150 10.00 2.43 7.64
CA TYR A 150 10.56 1.17 7.16
C TYR A 150 11.12 0.33 8.30
N ILE A 151 10.65 -0.92 8.37
CA ILE A 151 11.05 -1.93 9.35
C ILE A 151 12.42 -2.54 8.97
N PHE A 152 12.80 -2.45 7.69
CA PHE A 152 14.11 -2.91 7.22
C PHE A 152 15.01 -1.75 6.80
N PRO A 153 16.32 -1.89 6.97
CA PRO A 153 17.24 -0.99 6.30
C PRO A 153 17.10 -1.17 4.79
N THR A 154 16.65 -0.13 4.07
CA THR A 154 16.69 -0.04 2.60
C THR A 154 18.12 0.16 2.07
N GLY A 155 19.13 -0.08 2.90
CA GLY A 155 20.53 0.06 2.55
C GLY A 155 21.02 -1.11 1.69
N PRO A 156 22.01 -0.88 0.80
CA PRO A 156 22.61 -1.94 0.02
C PRO A 156 23.20 -3.03 0.94
N PHE A 157 23.18 -4.28 0.46
CA PHE A 157 23.77 -5.47 1.08
C PHE A 157 25.11 -5.22 1.81
N TRP A 158 25.90 -4.26 1.33
CA TRP A 158 27.15 -3.81 1.95
C TRP A 158 27.03 -3.30 3.40
N PHE A 159 25.91 -2.70 3.81
CA PHE A 159 25.72 -2.26 5.19
C PHE A 159 25.60 -3.46 6.15
N VAL A 160 24.93 -4.51 5.70
CA VAL A 160 24.85 -5.80 6.40
C VAL A 160 26.24 -6.42 6.54
N VAL A 161 27.00 -6.43 5.45
CA VAL A 161 28.38 -6.94 5.43
C VAL A 161 29.29 -6.11 6.35
N LEU A 162 29.16 -4.79 6.37
CA LEU A 162 29.97 -3.87 7.20
C LEU A 162 29.70 -4.03 8.70
N VAL A 163 28.46 -4.32 9.10
CA VAL A 163 28.12 -4.60 10.51
C VAL A 163 28.52 -6.03 10.91
N GLN A 164 28.45 -6.98 9.97
CA GLN A 164 28.79 -8.39 10.23
C GLN A 164 30.30 -8.66 10.27
N LEU A 165 31.09 -8.01 9.41
CA LEU A 165 32.53 -8.27 9.31
C LEU A 165 33.27 -8.11 10.65
N PRO A 166 33.07 -7.03 11.43
CA PRO A 166 33.77 -6.85 12.70
C PRO A 166 33.39 -7.93 13.73
N VAL A 167 32.11 -8.28 13.82
CA VAL A 167 31.60 -9.31 14.74
C VAL A 167 32.21 -10.68 14.38
N LEU A 168 32.21 -11.04 13.10
CA LEU A 168 32.81 -12.28 12.60
C LEU A 168 34.33 -12.30 12.78
N THR A 169 35.01 -11.17 12.56
CA THR A 169 36.46 -11.06 12.70
C THR A 169 36.86 -11.22 14.17
N VAL A 170 36.18 -10.55 15.09
CA VAL A 170 36.44 -10.65 16.54
C VAL A 170 36.12 -12.05 17.06
N SER A 171 35.00 -12.64 16.62
CA SER A 171 34.65 -14.03 16.91
C SER A 171 35.75 -14.97 16.45
N GLY A 172 36.14 -14.88 15.18
CA GLY A 172 37.16 -15.70 14.56
C GLY A 172 38.50 -15.62 15.29
N ILE A 173 38.94 -14.43 15.69
CA ILE A 173 40.19 -14.22 16.42
C ILE A 173 40.17 -14.86 17.82
N ILE A 174 39.11 -14.63 18.61
CA ILE A 174 38.97 -15.20 19.97
C ILE A 174 38.95 -16.73 19.89
N LEU A 175 38.28 -17.24 18.88
CA LEU A 175 38.02 -18.66 18.72
C LEU A 175 39.22 -19.42 18.11
N MET A 176 39.95 -18.82 17.15
CA MET A 176 41.24 -19.35 16.69
C MET A 176 42.26 -19.46 17.82
N ARG A 177 42.35 -18.45 18.70
CA ARG A 177 43.21 -18.51 19.89
C ARG A 177 42.88 -19.70 20.79
N ARG A 178 41.61 -20.06 20.90
CA ARG A 178 41.12 -21.20 21.70
C ARG A 178 41.44 -22.55 21.04
N ALA A 179 41.25 -22.65 19.72
CA ALA A 179 41.59 -23.83 18.94
C ALA A 179 43.10 -24.13 18.94
N TRP A 180 43.94 -23.09 18.84
CA TRP A 180 45.40 -23.21 18.89
C TRP A 180 45.91 -23.69 20.26
N LYS A 181 45.28 -23.25 21.36
CA LYS A 181 45.63 -23.73 22.72
C LYS A 181 45.13 -25.15 23.01
N GLY A 182 44.10 -25.64 22.32
CA GLY A 182 43.42 -26.90 22.65
C GLY A 182 43.72 -28.10 21.74
N ARG A 183 44.35 -27.92 20.56
CA ARG A 183 44.64 -28.97 19.54
C ARG A 183 43.54 -30.04 19.39
N ASN A 184 42.27 -29.65 19.42
CA ASN A 184 41.17 -30.62 19.34
C ASN A 184 40.22 -30.25 18.20
N LEU A 185 40.22 -31.07 17.14
CA LEU A 185 39.48 -30.86 15.90
C LEU A 185 37.97 -30.66 16.15
N ASN A 186 37.41 -31.37 17.14
CA ASN A 186 36.02 -31.23 17.56
C ASN A 186 35.67 -29.83 18.08
N SER A 187 36.63 -29.12 18.67
CA SER A 187 36.41 -27.75 19.13
C SER A 187 36.36 -26.77 17.96
N VAL A 188 37.06 -27.04 16.85
CA VAL A 188 37.02 -26.22 15.61
C VAL A 188 35.72 -26.46 14.84
N ILE A 189 35.24 -27.71 14.77
CA ILE A 189 33.99 -28.05 14.08
C ILE A 189 32.77 -27.42 14.77
N LYS A 190 32.65 -27.55 16.10
CA LYS A 190 31.58 -26.90 16.88
C LYS A 190 31.55 -25.38 16.69
N LEU A 191 32.73 -24.81 16.43
CA LEU A 191 32.94 -23.38 16.26
C LEU A 191 32.48 -22.88 14.90
N LEU A 192 32.84 -23.61 13.84
CA LEU A 192 32.36 -23.38 12.49
C LEU A 192 30.83 -23.49 12.44
N ALA A 193 30.26 -24.49 13.13
CA ALA A 193 28.81 -24.64 13.25
C ALA A 193 28.15 -23.44 13.94
N LEU A 194 28.73 -22.96 15.05
CA LEU A 194 28.21 -21.76 15.73
C LEU A 194 28.31 -20.53 14.82
N MET A 195 29.43 -20.33 14.13
CA MET A 195 29.60 -19.20 13.21
C MET A 195 28.60 -19.23 12.05
N PHE A 196 28.32 -20.41 11.50
CA PHE A 196 27.28 -20.62 10.48
C PHE A 196 25.88 -20.30 11.02
N LEU A 197 25.57 -20.73 12.25
CA LEU A 197 24.29 -20.40 12.90
C LEU A 197 24.15 -18.90 13.15
N LEU A 198 25.23 -18.23 13.55
CA LEU A 198 25.25 -16.78 13.74
C LEU A 198 25.05 -16.02 12.42
N LEU A 199 25.76 -16.42 11.37
CA LEU A 199 25.60 -15.87 10.01
C LEU A 199 24.19 -16.08 9.47
N GLY A 200 23.70 -17.32 9.54
CA GLY A 200 22.36 -17.68 9.09
C GLY A 200 21.28 -16.92 9.87
N GLY A 201 21.45 -16.81 11.19
CA GLY A 201 20.51 -16.08 12.03
C GLY A 201 20.51 -14.56 11.81
N TYR A 202 21.69 -13.96 11.64
CA TYR A 202 21.78 -12.52 11.37
C TYR A 202 21.27 -12.18 9.96
N TYR A 203 21.55 -13.03 8.98
CA TYR A 203 20.95 -12.95 7.65
C TYR A 203 19.41 -13.02 7.77
N TYR A 204 18.88 -13.99 8.52
CA TYR A 204 17.46 -14.19 8.75
C TYR A 204 16.74 -12.98 9.37
N VAL A 205 17.37 -12.31 10.34
CA VAL A 205 16.86 -11.08 10.97
C VAL A 205 16.87 -9.89 10.01
N LEU A 206 17.86 -9.81 9.13
CA LEU A 206 18.04 -8.70 8.18
C LEU A 206 17.23 -8.86 6.89
N THR A 207 17.05 -10.09 6.42
CA THR A 207 16.12 -10.41 5.33
C THR A 207 14.67 -10.34 5.77
N GLY A 208 14.45 -10.23 7.07
CA GLY A 208 13.20 -9.75 7.62
C GLY A 208 12.25 -10.82 8.09
N PHE A 209 12.70 -11.99 8.52
CA PHE A 209 11.80 -12.90 9.23
C PHE A 209 11.48 -12.36 10.64
N PRO A 210 10.24 -12.43 11.14
CA PRO A 210 9.04 -13.09 10.60
C PRO A 210 8.22 -12.27 9.59
N PHE A 211 8.64 -11.05 9.26
CA PHE A 211 8.04 -10.19 8.24
C PHE A 211 8.33 -10.67 6.79
N THR A 212 8.57 -11.96 6.55
CA THR A 212 8.60 -12.57 5.22
C THR A 212 7.26 -13.28 5.03
N GLY A 213 6.40 -13.00 4.06
CA GLY A 213 6.35 -12.06 2.97
C GLY A 213 5.21 -12.55 2.09
N HIS A 214 4.42 -11.62 1.55
CA HIS A 214 3.36 -11.90 0.59
C HIS A 214 4.00 -12.38 -0.72
N GLU A 215 4.38 -13.66 -0.78
CA GLU A 215 4.97 -14.29 -1.96
C GLU A 215 3.90 -14.45 -3.05
N PRO A 216 4.29 -14.53 -4.34
CA PRO A 216 3.34 -14.98 -5.34
C PRO A 216 2.76 -16.35 -4.94
N PRO A 217 1.52 -16.66 -5.36
CA PRO A 217 0.92 -17.96 -5.11
C PRO A 217 1.81 -19.08 -5.66
N SER A 218 1.75 -20.25 -5.02
CA SER A 218 2.47 -21.45 -5.45
C SER A 218 2.21 -21.78 -6.92
N ASP A 219 3.24 -22.28 -7.60
CA ASP A 219 3.18 -22.82 -8.97
C ASP A 219 1.88 -23.60 -9.23
N GLY A 220 1.13 -23.20 -10.26
CA GLY A 220 -0.11 -23.85 -10.68
C GLY A 220 -1.38 -23.51 -9.87
N PHE A 221 -1.39 -22.45 -9.05
CA PHE A 221 -2.52 -22.12 -8.17
C PHE A 221 -3.88 -22.08 -8.87
N LEU A 222 -3.98 -21.52 -10.08
CA LEU A 222 -5.20 -21.53 -10.92
C LEU A 222 -4.89 -21.93 -12.36
N GLU A 223 -3.98 -22.88 -12.57
CA GLU A 223 -3.57 -23.31 -13.92
C GLU A 223 -4.72 -23.79 -14.82
N THR A 224 -5.79 -24.31 -14.22
CA THR A 224 -6.98 -24.84 -14.91
C THR A 224 -8.06 -23.79 -15.18
N ILE A 225 -7.87 -22.53 -14.76
CA ILE A 225 -8.90 -21.51 -14.96
C ILE A 225 -9.06 -21.22 -16.45
N LYS A 226 -10.30 -21.33 -16.94
CA LYS A 226 -10.66 -20.95 -18.31
C LYS A 226 -10.78 -19.44 -18.36
N VAL A 227 -10.18 -18.84 -19.40
CA VAL A 227 -10.28 -17.39 -19.66
C VAL A 227 -11.19 -17.20 -20.87
N SER A 228 -12.17 -16.34 -20.74
CA SER A 228 -13.07 -15.90 -21.80
C SER A 228 -12.51 -14.66 -22.49
N GLU A 229 -12.88 -14.43 -23.75
CA GLU A 229 -12.56 -13.17 -24.41
C GLU A 229 -13.18 -12.00 -23.65
N LYS A 230 -12.39 -10.95 -23.45
CA LYS A 230 -12.85 -9.72 -22.79
C LYS A 230 -13.95 -9.08 -23.64
N PRO A 231 -15.19 -8.92 -23.14
CA PRO A 231 -16.17 -8.17 -23.87
C PRO A 231 -15.69 -6.71 -23.97
N PHE A 232 -15.78 -6.11 -25.15
CA PHE A 232 -15.38 -4.71 -25.43
C PHE A 232 -16.26 -3.65 -24.73
N ASN A 233 -17.01 -4.03 -23.70
CA ASN A 233 -18.05 -3.21 -23.09
C ASN A 233 -17.64 -2.76 -21.69
N ILE A 234 -17.96 -1.53 -21.30
CA ILE A 234 -17.56 -0.92 -20.03
C ILE A 234 -18.31 -1.60 -18.85
N THR A 235 -17.66 -1.77 -17.70
CA THR A 235 -18.32 -2.21 -16.44
C THR A 235 -18.79 -1.02 -15.62
N ARG A 236 -19.84 -1.19 -14.82
CA ARG A 236 -20.36 -0.11 -13.96
C ARG A 236 -19.36 0.25 -12.86
N CYS A 237 -18.89 -0.75 -12.13
CA CYS A 237 -17.90 -0.64 -11.07
C CYS A 237 -16.61 -1.39 -11.41
N GLN A 238 -15.51 -0.93 -10.82
CA GLN A 238 -14.21 -1.59 -10.83
C GLN A 238 -13.72 -1.74 -9.39
N GLU A 239 -13.37 -2.96 -9.01
CA GLU A 239 -12.86 -3.28 -7.69
C GLU A 239 -11.47 -3.93 -7.77
N THR A 240 -10.62 -3.61 -6.79
CA THR A 240 -9.35 -4.30 -6.58
C THR A 240 -9.40 -5.03 -5.26
N TRP A 241 -9.27 -6.36 -5.31
CA TRP A 241 -9.29 -7.25 -4.15
C TRP A 241 -7.90 -7.86 -3.95
N ILE A 242 -7.50 -8.00 -2.70
CA ILE A 242 -6.25 -8.66 -2.34
C ILE A 242 -6.56 -9.81 -1.39
N ILE A 243 -6.15 -11.02 -1.78
CA ILE A 243 -6.61 -12.26 -1.17
C ILE A 243 -5.43 -13.21 -0.98
N LYS A 244 -5.39 -13.86 0.19
CA LYS A 244 -4.41 -14.91 0.46
C LYS A 244 -4.75 -16.19 -0.32
N ALA A 245 -3.81 -16.65 -1.11
CA ALA A 245 -3.89 -17.88 -1.88
C ALA A 245 -3.93 -19.09 -0.95
N SER A 246 -5.00 -19.87 -1.05
CA SER A 246 -5.17 -21.12 -0.30
C SER A 246 -5.94 -22.16 -1.14
N PRO A 247 -5.83 -23.47 -0.82
CA PRO A 247 -6.61 -24.49 -1.51
C PRO A 247 -8.13 -24.22 -1.47
N ALA A 248 -8.64 -23.62 -0.39
CA ALA A 248 -10.04 -23.24 -0.27
C ALA A 248 -10.41 -22.10 -1.22
N VAL A 249 -9.58 -21.05 -1.31
CA VAL A 249 -9.76 -19.95 -2.28
C VAL A 249 -9.69 -20.46 -3.72
N LYS A 250 -8.74 -21.35 -4.04
CA LYS A 250 -8.65 -22.01 -5.35
C LYS A 250 -9.97 -22.71 -5.70
N LYS A 251 -10.51 -23.51 -4.77
CA LYS A 251 -11.77 -24.23 -4.97
C LYS A 251 -12.93 -23.27 -5.25
N ILE A 252 -13.09 -22.22 -4.45
CA ILE A 252 -14.15 -21.21 -4.64
C ILE A 252 -14.03 -20.56 -6.01
N LEU A 253 -12.83 -20.11 -6.40
CA LEU A 253 -12.62 -19.43 -7.67
C LEU A 253 -12.80 -20.34 -8.89
N LEU A 254 -12.46 -21.62 -8.79
CA LEU A 254 -12.72 -22.59 -9.87
C LEU A 254 -14.23 -22.87 -10.00
N GLU A 255 -14.95 -23.03 -8.89
CA GLU A 255 -16.41 -23.21 -8.89
C GLU A 255 -17.15 -21.98 -9.44
N GLU A 256 -16.68 -20.78 -9.08
CA GLU A 256 -17.29 -19.52 -9.54
C GLU A 256 -16.85 -19.17 -10.97
N GLY A 257 -15.65 -19.57 -11.41
CA GLY A 257 -15.18 -19.45 -12.80
C GLY A 257 -15.91 -20.36 -13.79
N GLU A 258 -16.64 -21.39 -13.31
CA GLU A 258 -17.61 -22.12 -14.14
C GLU A 258 -18.94 -21.37 -14.32
N ARG A 259 -19.21 -20.36 -13.47
CA ARG A 259 -20.49 -19.63 -13.41
C ARG A 259 -20.39 -18.20 -13.95
N GLY A 260 -19.28 -17.50 -13.69
CA GLY A 260 -18.99 -16.14 -14.11
C GLY A 260 -17.88 -16.04 -15.16
N PHE A 261 -17.64 -14.83 -15.68
CA PHE A 261 -16.63 -14.59 -16.71
C PHE A 261 -15.28 -14.26 -16.09
N VAL A 262 -14.31 -15.17 -16.23
CA VAL A 262 -12.90 -14.85 -16.05
C VAL A 262 -12.41 -14.24 -17.36
N VAL A 263 -12.09 -12.95 -17.38
CA VAL A 263 -11.72 -12.26 -18.64
C VAL A 263 -10.22 -12.05 -18.81
N ASN A 264 -9.47 -12.11 -17.71
CA ASN A 264 -8.02 -11.97 -17.75
C ASN A 264 -7.33 -12.72 -16.59
N ALA A 265 -6.13 -13.24 -16.84
CA ALA A 265 -5.29 -13.89 -15.84
C ALA A 265 -3.81 -13.60 -16.14
N ILE A 266 -3.08 -12.97 -15.22
CA ILE A 266 -1.64 -12.73 -15.38
C ILE A 266 -0.88 -13.99 -14.97
N ARG A 267 -0.07 -14.55 -15.89
CA ARG A 267 0.67 -15.81 -15.72
C ARG A 267 2.19 -15.61 -15.89
N PRO A 268 2.94 -15.29 -14.83
CA PRO A 268 4.38 -15.03 -14.96
C PRO A 268 5.23 -16.26 -15.33
N SER A 269 4.80 -17.48 -14.99
CA SER A 269 5.55 -18.71 -15.30
C SER A 269 4.76 -20.04 -15.29
N SER A 270 3.58 -20.09 -14.66
CA SER A 270 2.61 -21.22 -14.66
C SER A 270 1.47 -20.97 -13.65
N SER A 271 1.69 -20.07 -12.69
CA SER A 271 0.69 -19.56 -11.74
C SER A 271 -0.03 -18.31 -12.22
N VAL A 272 -1.31 -18.22 -11.88
CA VAL A 272 -2.08 -16.99 -11.99
C VAL A 272 -1.78 -16.12 -10.76
N THR A 273 -1.14 -14.97 -10.96
CA THR A 273 -0.84 -14.00 -9.87
C THR A 273 -1.93 -12.97 -9.68
N SER A 274 -2.74 -12.74 -10.71
CA SER A 274 -3.94 -11.94 -10.63
C SER A 274 -5.00 -12.39 -11.63
N LEU A 275 -6.26 -12.13 -11.31
CA LEU A 275 -7.44 -12.55 -12.07
C LEU A 275 -8.39 -11.35 -12.22
N GLU A 276 -8.93 -11.12 -13.41
CA GLU A 276 -10.03 -10.18 -13.62
C GLU A 276 -11.33 -10.98 -13.80
N LEU A 277 -12.30 -10.74 -12.92
CA LEU A 277 -13.63 -11.34 -12.94
C LEU A 277 -14.68 -10.29 -13.31
N TRP A 278 -15.58 -10.64 -14.22
CA TRP A 278 -16.72 -9.79 -14.58
C TRP A 278 -18.00 -10.46 -14.09
N VAL A 279 -18.72 -9.77 -13.22
CA VAL A 279 -19.82 -10.33 -12.44
C VAL A 279 -20.92 -9.29 -12.22
N ASP A 280 -22.15 -9.76 -12.02
CA ASP A 280 -23.25 -8.91 -11.57
C ASP A 280 -23.17 -8.64 -10.07
N GLU A 281 -23.88 -7.63 -9.55
CA GLU A 281 -23.78 -7.22 -8.13
C GLU A 281 -24.15 -8.38 -7.17
N SER A 282 -25.12 -9.22 -7.56
CA SER A 282 -25.53 -10.39 -6.77
C SER A 282 -24.42 -11.46 -6.69
N GLU A 283 -23.68 -11.65 -7.78
CA GLU A 283 -22.57 -12.60 -7.86
C GLU A 283 -21.34 -12.06 -7.14
N ARG A 284 -21.05 -10.77 -7.28
CA ARG A 284 -20.04 -10.04 -6.50
C ARG A 284 -20.29 -10.22 -5.00
N GLY A 285 -21.52 -10.00 -4.55
CA GLY A 285 -21.91 -10.15 -3.15
C GLY A 285 -21.71 -11.58 -2.62
N ARG A 286 -22.14 -12.59 -3.40
CA ARG A 286 -21.94 -14.01 -3.07
C ARG A 286 -20.45 -14.37 -3.00
N LEU A 287 -19.67 -13.97 -4.01
CA LEU A 287 -18.24 -14.27 -4.10
C LEU A 287 -17.48 -13.62 -2.93
N PHE A 288 -17.77 -12.34 -2.66
CA PHE A 288 -17.19 -11.60 -1.54
C PHE A 288 -17.45 -12.30 -0.21
N ALA A 289 -18.70 -12.68 0.07
CA ALA A 289 -19.06 -13.36 1.32
C ALA A 289 -18.28 -14.68 1.49
N ARG A 290 -18.28 -15.54 0.46
CA ARG A 290 -17.59 -16.84 0.50
C ARG A 290 -16.07 -16.70 0.71
N LEU A 291 -15.43 -15.76 0.01
CA LEU A 291 -14.00 -15.52 0.13
C LEU A 291 -13.63 -14.88 1.47
N ASN A 292 -14.45 -13.94 1.94
CA ASN A 292 -14.21 -13.22 3.19
C ASN A 292 -14.33 -14.15 4.40
N GLU A 293 -15.29 -15.08 4.41
CA GLU A 293 -15.40 -16.13 5.42
C GLU A 293 -14.19 -17.09 5.43
N THR A 294 -13.56 -17.29 4.28
CA THR A 294 -12.45 -18.25 4.13
C THR A 294 -11.11 -17.67 4.54
N THR A 295 -10.80 -16.45 4.12
CA THR A 295 -9.46 -15.86 4.35
C THR A 295 -9.45 -14.36 4.62
N GLY A 296 -10.62 -13.72 4.65
CA GLY A 296 -10.73 -12.26 4.60
C GLY A 296 -10.45 -11.72 3.19
N VAL A 297 -11.24 -10.76 2.73
CA VAL A 297 -10.99 -10.05 1.47
C VAL A 297 -10.64 -8.60 1.79
N LEU A 298 -9.44 -8.18 1.44
CA LEU A 298 -9.07 -6.76 1.47
C LEU A 298 -9.52 -6.12 0.17
N VAL A 299 -10.52 -5.24 0.23
CA VAL A 299 -10.92 -4.40 -0.90
C VAL A 299 -10.07 -3.14 -0.86
N GLU A 300 -9.06 -3.06 -1.72
CA GLU A 300 -8.17 -1.90 -1.80
C GLU A 300 -8.88 -0.69 -2.41
N ARG A 301 -9.67 -0.92 -3.46
CA ARG A 301 -10.36 0.13 -4.20
C ARG A 301 -11.69 -0.39 -4.73
N ARG A 302 -12.72 0.44 -4.67
CA ARG A 302 -13.98 0.29 -5.41
C ARG A 302 -14.30 1.62 -6.05
N GLU A 303 -14.43 1.65 -7.37
CA GLU A 303 -14.88 2.83 -8.11
C GLU A 303 -16.04 2.47 -9.01
N CYS A 304 -17.20 3.05 -8.74
CA CYS A 304 -18.38 2.96 -9.59
C CYS A 304 -18.45 4.20 -10.46
N THR A 305 -18.45 4.01 -11.78
CA THR A 305 -18.37 5.08 -12.77
C THR A 305 -19.57 6.01 -12.66
N ASP A 306 -20.77 5.44 -12.59
CA ASP A 306 -22.01 6.18 -12.46
C ASP A 306 -22.11 6.92 -11.12
N GLU A 307 -21.78 6.28 -10.00
CA GLU A 307 -21.78 6.94 -8.69
C GLU A 307 -20.79 8.11 -8.65
N LYS A 308 -19.56 7.90 -9.14
CA LYS A 308 -18.53 8.94 -9.21
C LYS A 308 -18.91 10.08 -10.13
N MET A 309 -19.57 9.78 -11.26
CA MET A 309 -20.10 10.80 -12.15
C MET A 309 -21.24 11.59 -11.47
N MET A 310 -22.16 10.92 -10.78
CA MET A 310 -23.24 11.58 -10.06
C MET A 310 -22.76 12.46 -8.91
N GLU A 311 -21.80 11.97 -8.12
CA GLU A 311 -21.12 12.74 -7.06
C GLU A 311 -20.43 13.98 -7.65
N THR A 312 -19.76 13.83 -8.80
CA THR A 312 -19.10 14.96 -9.48
C THR A 312 -20.13 15.97 -9.96
N LEU A 313 -21.24 15.54 -10.58
CA LEU A 313 -22.33 16.43 -10.99
C LEU A 313 -23.00 17.13 -9.80
N ASP A 314 -23.12 16.47 -8.64
CA ASP A 314 -23.61 17.10 -7.41
C ASP A 314 -22.63 18.16 -6.89
N ARG A 315 -21.33 17.87 -6.87
CA ARG A 315 -20.32 18.87 -6.48
C ARG A 315 -20.29 20.06 -7.44
N GLU A 316 -20.45 19.83 -8.74
CA GLU A 316 -20.53 20.92 -9.72
C GLU A 316 -21.76 21.80 -9.51
N LYS A 317 -22.91 21.23 -9.11
CA LYS A 317 -24.10 22.00 -8.73
C LYS A 317 -23.85 22.88 -7.52
N GLU A 318 -23.18 22.36 -6.50
CA GLU A 318 -22.78 23.13 -5.33
C GLU A 318 -21.84 24.27 -5.71
N LEU A 319 -20.80 23.99 -6.51
CA LEU A 319 -19.87 24.99 -7.02
C LEU A 319 -20.59 26.08 -7.82
N ALA A 320 -21.51 25.72 -8.70
CA ALA A 320 -22.28 26.70 -9.48
C ALA A 320 -23.11 27.62 -8.56
N LEU A 321 -23.71 27.05 -7.49
CA LEU A 321 -24.45 27.83 -6.51
C LEU A 321 -23.53 28.76 -5.69
N GLU A 322 -22.34 28.28 -5.30
CA GLU A 322 -21.31 29.09 -4.64
C GLU A 322 -20.87 30.26 -5.54
N LEU A 323 -20.65 30.00 -6.82
CA LEU A 323 -20.27 31.02 -7.80
C LEU A 323 -21.39 32.03 -8.07
N LEU A 324 -22.65 31.60 -8.08
CA LEU A 324 -23.80 32.49 -8.19
C LEU A 324 -23.89 33.42 -6.97
N LYS A 325 -23.78 32.87 -5.75
CA LYS A 325 -23.77 33.66 -4.51
C LYS A 325 -22.58 34.61 -4.44
N GLY A 326 -21.43 34.21 -4.97
CA GLY A 326 -20.22 35.02 -5.07
C GLY A 326 -20.21 36.03 -6.23
N ASP A 327 -21.30 36.14 -6.99
CA ASP A 327 -21.43 37.06 -8.14
C ASP A 327 -20.43 36.79 -9.30
N TYR A 328 -19.92 35.55 -9.41
CA TYR A 328 -19.03 35.11 -10.49
C TYR A 328 -19.78 34.74 -11.76
N ILE A 329 -21.01 34.25 -11.63
CA ILE A 329 -21.92 33.91 -12.73
C ILE A 329 -23.28 34.61 -12.52
N THR A 330 -24.09 34.69 -13.56
CA THR A 330 -25.46 35.24 -13.49
C THR A 330 -26.49 34.14 -13.21
N GLU A 331 -27.71 34.53 -12.83
CA GLU A 331 -28.83 33.57 -12.71
C GLU A 331 -29.13 32.85 -14.04
N GLY A 332 -28.92 33.54 -15.17
CA GLY A 332 -29.06 32.97 -16.51
C GLY A 332 -28.05 31.85 -16.77
N ASP A 333 -26.76 32.11 -16.50
CA ASP A 333 -25.69 31.11 -16.61
C ASP A 333 -25.94 29.90 -15.70
N HIS A 334 -26.40 30.14 -14.47
CA HIS A 334 -26.70 29.08 -13.52
C HIS A 334 -27.86 28.20 -14.01
N ARG A 335 -28.91 28.81 -14.58
CA ARG A 335 -30.06 28.07 -15.12
C ARG A 335 -29.67 27.20 -16.32
N THR A 336 -28.94 27.76 -17.29
CA THR A 336 -28.50 27.00 -18.47
C THR A 336 -27.57 25.85 -18.08
N PHE A 337 -26.73 26.04 -17.07
CA PHE A 337 -25.92 24.97 -16.49
C PHE A 337 -26.75 23.88 -15.81
N LEU A 338 -27.74 24.24 -14.98
CA LEU A 338 -28.61 23.24 -14.34
C LEU A 338 -29.37 22.39 -15.36
N ASP A 339 -29.89 23.02 -16.42
CA ASP A 339 -30.55 22.30 -17.52
C ASP A 339 -29.61 21.27 -18.17
N TYR A 340 -28.35 21.66 -18.41
CA TYR A 340 -27.32 20.77 -18.94
C TYR A 340 -26.97 19.62 -17.97
N VAL A 341 -26.81 19.91 -16.68
CA VAL A 341 -26.52 18.87 -15.68
C VAL A 341 -27.66 17.86 -15.56
N GLU A 342 -28.92 18.29 -15.65
CA GLU A 342 -30.06 17.37 -15.64
C GLU A 342 -30.10 16.47 -16.89
N GLU A 343 -29.64 16.98 -18.04
CA GLU A 343 -29.44 16.16 -19.23
C GLU A 343 -28.31 15.13 -19.02
N GLU A 344 -27.16 15.55 -18.50
CA GLU A 344 -26.04 14.64 -18.19
C GLU A 344 -26.42 13.59 -17.16
N ARG A 345 -27.19 13.94 -16.12
CA ARG A 345 -27.72 12.96 -15.15
C ARG A 345 -28.55 11.89 -15.82
N LYS A 346 -29.43 12.26 -16.77
CA LYS A 346 -30.21 11.29 -17.55
C LYS A 346 -29.30 10.44 -18.43
N ASN A 347 -28.26 11.02 -19.03
CA ASN A 347 -27.29 10.29 -19.84
C ASN A 347 -26.56 9.24 -18.99
N VAL A 348 -26.06 9.61 -17.81
CA VAL A 348 -25.40 8.70 -16.87
C VAL A 348 -26.33 7.55 -16.46
N LEU A 349 -27.58 7.85 -16.09
CA LEU A 349 -28.57 6.85 -15.71
C LEU A 349 -29.00 5.94 -16.86
N SER A 350 -28.79 6.37 -18.11
CA SER A 350 -29.09 5.59 -19.31
C SER A 350 -27.94 4.70 -19.79
N LEU A 351 -26.76 4.81 -19.17
CA LEU A 351 -25.59 4.01 -19.54
C LEU A 351 -25.90 2.52 -19.40
N LYS A 352 -25.59 1.77 -20.44
CA LYS A 352 -25.68 0.31 -20.46
C LYS A 352 -24.29 -0.26 -20.21
N PHE A 353 -24.17 -1.04 -19.14
CA PHE A 353 -22.93 -1.75 -18.79
C PHE A 353 -23.06 -3.22 -19.20
N ALA A 354 -21.92 -3.85 -19.53
CA ALA A 354 -21.92 -5.29 -19.82
C ALA A 354 -21.87 -6.17 -18.58
N ALA A 355 -21.40 -5.62 -17.46
CA ALA A 355 -21.44 -6.23 -16.15
C ALA A 355 -21.51 -5.13 -15.10
N ASP A 356 -22.08 -5.43 -13.94
CA ASP A 356 -22.10 -4.48 -12.82
C ASP A 356 -20.70 -4.25 -12.25
N CYS A 357 -19.87 -5.28 -12.17
CA CYS A 357 -18.53 -5.19 -11.56
C CYS A 357 -17.46 -5.87 -12.42
N SER A 358 -16.31 -5.19 -12.60
CA SER A 358 -15.02 -5.83 -12.89
C SER A 358 -14.21 -5.90 -11.60
N ILE A 359 -13.78 -7.08 -11.20
CA ILE A 359 -13.02 -7.32 -9.97
C ILE A 359 -11.63 -7.83 -10.35
N TRP A 360 -10.62 -7.02 -10.10
CA TRP A 360 -9.21 -7.40 -10.16
C TRP A 360 -8.76 -8.01 -8.83
N ILE A 361 -8.55 -9.31 -8.82
CA ILE A 361 -8.08 -10.05 -7.65
C ILE A 361 -6.57 -10.26 -7.76
N TYR A 362 -5.82 -9.79 -6.76
CA TYR A 362 -4.40 -10.06 -6.57
C TYR A 362 -4.20 -11.12 -5.50
N PHE A 363 -3.35 -12.12 -5.81
CA PHE A 363 -3.06 -13.22 -4.90
C PHE A 363 -1.71 -13.07 -4.22
N TYR A 364 -1.66 -13.39 -2.94
CA TYR A 364 -0.42 -13.51 -2.17
C TYR A 364 -0.40 -14.78 -1.31
N ARG A 365 0.76 -15.25 -0.88
CA ARG A 365 0.90 -16.45 -0.04
C ARG A 365 0.93 -16.16 1.45
#